data_AF-A0A0F8YED5-F1
#
_entry.id   AF-A0A0F8YED5-F1
#
_cell.length_a   1.000
_cell.length_b   1.000
_cell.length_c   1.000
_cell.angle_alpha   90.00
_cell.angle_beta   90.00
_cell.angle_gamma   90.00
#
_symmetry.space_group_name_H-M   'P 1'
#
loop_
_entity.id
_entity.type
_entity.pdbx_description
1 polymer ?
#
loop_
_entity_poly.entity_id
_entity_poly.type
_entity_poly.pdbx_seq_one_letter_code
_entity_poly.pdbx_strand_id
1 'polypeptide(L)'
;TWKDYDMIVKSLRELEEDQTLLVQSGKPVGVFQTHKDAPRVLIANSNLVPHWANWDHFNELDKMGLAMYGQMTAGSWIYIGSQGIVQGTYETFVEAGRQHYGGDLTGRWVLTGGLGGMGGAQPLAAVMAGACCLAVECNPDSIDFRLRTRYVDERADTLDEALEMIERWTAAGEAKSVGLLGNAADVFAEIAARGVRPDMVTDQTSAHDPVNGYLPQGWTMAEWKQKRESDPKAVEKAARASMRVHVQAMIDLQKMGIPTFDYGNNIRQVALDEGLENAFDFPGFVPAYIRPLFCRGVGPFRWVALSGDPEDIYRTDARVKQLIPDDAHLHNWLDMARRRIRFQGLPARICWVGYGERHLAGLKFNELVASGKVKAPIVIGRDH
;
A
#
# COMPACT_ATOMS: atom_id res chain seq x y z
N THR A 1 8.86 -14.08 16.65
CA THR A 1 10.25 -14.51 16.37
C THR A 1 10.26 -15.76 15.48
N TRP A 2 11.42 -16.25 15.03
CA TRP A 2 11.50 -17.53 14.27
C TRP A 2 10.97 -18.73 15.06
N LYS A 3 11.27 -18.79 16.36
CA LYS A 3 10.72 -19.82 17.25
C LYS A 3 9.19 -19.79 17.26
N ASP A 4 8.58 -18.61 17.32
CA ASP A 4 7.13 -18.47 17.32
C ASP A 4 6.52 -18.89 15.98
N TYR A 5 7.18 -18.57 14.87
CA TYR A 5 6.81 -19.04 13.54
C TYR A 5 6.80 -20.59 13.47
N ASP A 6 7.87 -21.25 13.91
CA ASP A 6 7.96 -22.71 13.88
C ASP A 6 6.87 -23.36 14.74
N MET A 7 6.57 -22.76 15.90
CA MET A 7 5.48 -23.21 16.78
C MET A 7 4.11 -23.02 16.11
N ILE A 8 3.86 -21.90 15.43
CA ILE A 8 2.61 -21.68 14.68
C ILE A 8 2.45 -22.75 13.61
N VAL A 9 3.49 -23.01 12.82
CA VAL A 9 3.45 -24.03 11.75
C VAL A 9 3.15 -25.41 12.34
N LYS A 10 3.78 -25.76 13.46
CA LYS A 10 3.51 -27.02 14.16
C LYS A 10 2.05 -27.08 14.62
N SER A 11 1.59 -26.06 15.35
CA SER A 11 0.22 -26.00 15.87
C SER A 11 -0.83 -26.09 14.76
N LEU A 12 -0.62 -25.43 13.62
CA LEU A 12 -1.56 -25.50 12.48
C LEU A 12 -1.62 -26.89 11.83
N ARG A 13 -0.53 -27.67 11.86
CA ARG A 13 -0.51 -29.05 11.32
C ARG A 13 -1.18 -30.06 12.24
N GLU A 14 -1.24 -29.76 13.54
CA GLU A 14 -1.82 -30.63 14.58
C GLU A 14 -3.24 -30.19 14.98
N LEU A 15 -3.76 -29.09 14.41
CA LEU A 15 -5.05 -28.50 14.79
C LEU A 15 -6.22 -29.33 14.23
N GLU A 16 -7.13 -29.73 15.12
CA GLU A 16 -8.36 -30.45 14.72
C GLU A 16 -9.43 -29.49 14.16
N GLU A 17 -10.40 -30.04 13.42
CA GLU A 17 -11.42 -29.25 12.71
C GLU A 17 -12.35 -28.43 13.61
N ASP A 18 -12.44 -28.79 14.89
CA ASP A 18 -13.29 -28.16 15.90
C ASP A 18 -12.48 -27.44 16.99
N GLN A 19 -11.19 -27.18 16.74
CA GLN A 19 -10.30 -26.41 17.61
C GLN A 19 -10.00 -25.01 17.05
N THR A 20 -9.57 -24.11 17.93
CA THR A 20 -9.14 -22.75 17.59
C THR A 20 -7.79 -22.42 18.23
N LEU A 21 -6.82 -22.03 17.41
CA LEU A 21 -5.52 -21.49 17.85
C LEU A 21 -5.65 -19.99 18.18
N LEU A 22 -5.11 -19.57 19.32
CA LEU A 22 -4.95 -18.16 19.69
C LEU A 22 -3.52 -17.69 19.39
N VAL A 23 -3.41 -16.61 18.61
CA VAL A 23 -2.15 -15.93 18.32
C VAL A 23 -2.17 -14.53 18.95
N GLN A 24 -1.27 -14.28 19.89
CA GLN A 24 -1.11 -12.99 20.56
C GLN A 24 0.20 -12.36 20.09
N SER A 25 0.11 -11.20 19.40
CA SER A 25 1.27 -10.50 18.82
C SER A 25 2.26 -11.45 18.13
N GLY A 26 1.75 -12.27 17.22
CA GLY A 26 2.56 -13.23 16.44
C GLY A 26 3.07 -14.45 17.20
N LYS A 27 2.61 -14.68 18.43
CA LYS A 27 2.98 -15.84 19.25
C LYS A 27 1.79 -16.80 19.44
N PRO A 28 1.96 -18.12 19.22
CA PRO A 28 0.91 -19.10 19.51
C PRO A 28 0.82 -19.32 21.02
N VAL A 29 -0.29 -18.91 21.64
CA VAL A 29 -0.42 -18.89 23.12
C VAL A 29 -1.37 -19.93 23.69
N GLY A 30 -2.22 -20.55 22.87
CA GLY A 30 -3.11 -21.61 23.32
C GLY A 30 -4.01 -22.15 22.21
N VAL A 31 -4.49 -23.38 22.40
CA VAL A 31 -5.50 -24.03 21.54
C VAL A 31 -6.67 -24.41 22.43
N PHE A 32 -7.89 -24.07 21.98
CA PHE A 32 -9.12 -24.34 22.72
C PHE A 32 -10.12 -25.08 21.85
N GLN A 33 -10.90 -25.95 22.47
CA GLN A 33 -12.04 -26.60 21.84
C GLN A 33 -13.12 -25.56 21.53
N THR A 34 -13.60 -25.54 20.30
CA THR A 34 -14.70 -24.69 19.84
C THR A 34 -15.72 -25.54 19.07
N HIS A 35 -15.89 -25.28 17.77
CA HIS A 35 -16.74 -26.06 16.87
C HIS A 35 -16.31 -25.81 15.42
N LYS A 36 -16.70 -26.70 14.49
CA LYS A 36 -16.29 -26.64 13.07
C LYS A 36 -16.62 -25.31 12.36
N ASP A 37 -17.71 -24.65 12.75
CA ASP A 37 -18.13 -23.37 12.13
C ASP A 37 -17.46 -22.13 12.75
N ALA A 38 -16.64 -22.30 13.80
CA ALA A 38 -15.85 -21.22 14.40
C ALA A 38 -14.56 -20.96 13.59
N PRO A 39 -13.92 -19.79 13.74
CA PRO A 39 -12.59 -19.56 13.18
C PRO A 39 -11.57 -20.57 13.71
N ARG A 40 -10.72 -21.11 12.83
CA ARG A 40 -9.59 -21.98 13.20
C ARG A 40 -8.47 -21.23 13.91
N VAL A 41 -8.35 -19.92 13.66
CA VAL A 41 -7.33 -19.07 14.28
C VAL A 41 -7.95 -17.73 14.66
N LEU A 42 -7.68 -17.26 15.88
CA LEU A 42 -7.99 -15.91 16.34
C LEU A 42 -6.69 -15.17 16.64
N ILE A 43 -6.58 -13.94 16.13
CA ILE A 43 -5.34 -13.17 16.15
C ILE A 43 -5.60 -11.80 16.78
N ALA A 44 -4.77 -11.42 17.75
CA ALA A 44 -4.74 -10.10 18.35
C ALA A 44 -3.28 -9.60 18.40
N ASN A 45 -2.92 -8.69 17.50
CA ASN A 45 -1.56 -8.17 17.38
C ASN A 45 -1.49 -6.68 17.78
N SER A 46 -0.42 -6.28 18.46
CA SER A 46 -0.06 -4.87 18.69
C SER A 46 -1.04 -4.02 19.51
N ASN A 47 -2.03 -4.65 20.15
CA ASN A 47 -2.98 -3.96 21.01
C ASN A 47 -2.28 -3.50 22.31
N LEU A 48 -2.38 -2.19 22.61
CA LEU A 48 -1.90 -1.57 23.84
C LEU A 48 -3.03 -0.78 24.47
N VAL A 49 -3.06 -0.70 25.80
CA VAL A 49 -4.02 0.16 26.51
C VAL A 49 -3.78 1.61 26.08
N PRO A 50 -4.82 2.45 25.83
CA PRO A 50 -4.66 3.71 25.08
C PRO A 50 -3.59 4.67 25.59
N HIS A 51 -3.41 4.80 26.91
CA HIS A 51 -2.37 5.66 27.48
C HIS A 51 -0.94 5.22 27.07
N TRP A 52 -0.75 3.93 26.84
CA TRP A 52 0.51 3.31 26.44
C TRP A 52 0.60 3.01 24.94
N ALA A 53 -0.40 3.39 24.14
CA ALA A 53 -0.44 3.12 22.70
C ALA A 53 0.45 4.11 21.91
N ASN A 54 1.76 4.05 22.17
CA ASN A 54 2.78 4.86 21.51
C ASN A 54 4.02 4.02 21.18
N TRP A 55 4.86 4.52 20.27
CA TRP A 55 6.04 3.80 19.79
C TRP A 55 7.09 3.57 20.87
N ASP A 56 7.24 4.46 21.85
CA ASP A 56 8.22 4.29 22.92
C ASP A 56 7.93 3.06 23.77
N HIS A 57 6.69 2.93 24.22
CA HIS A 57 6.28 1.76 24.98
C HIS A 57 6.22 0.48 24.11
N PHE A 58 5.81 0.59 22.85
CA PHE A 58 5.87 -0.54 21.92
C PHE A 58 7.31 -1.07 21.79
N ASN A 59 8.29 -0.19 21.60
CA ASN A 59 9.70 -0.55 21.44
C ASN A 59 10.33 -1.11 22.72
N GLU A 60 9.91 -0.63 23.89
CA GLU A 60 10.27 -1.22 25.18
C GLU A 60 9.83 -2.69 25.26
N LEU A 61 8.56 -2.96 24.93
CA LEU A 61 8.00 -4.32 24.93
C LEU A 61 8.64 -5.21 23.86
N ASP A 62 8.95 -4.68 22.68
CA ASP A 62 9.61 -5.43 21.60
C ASP A 62 11.00 -5.91 22.02
N LYS A 63 11.79 -5.05 22.67
CA LYS A 63 13.11 -5.41 23.24
C LYS A 63 13.03 -6.50 24.31
N MET A 64 11.90 -6.58 25.02
CA MET A 64 11.62 -7.64 25.98
C MET A 64 11.09 -8.94 25.33
N GLY A 65 10.88 -8.93 24.00
CA GLY A 65 10.28 -10.04 23.26
C GLY A 65 8.76 -10.21 23.50
N LEU A 66 8.08 -9.12 23.89
CA LEU A 66 6.66 -9.10 24.25
C LEU A 66 5.77 -8.41 23.20
N ALA A 67 6.35 -7.85 22.14
CA ALA A 67 5.62 -7.17 21.08
C ALA A 67 5.93 -7.75 19.69
N MET A 68 5.02 -7.47 18.76
CA MET A 68 5.20 -7.63 17.33
C MET A 68 4.28 -6.60 16.66
N TYR A 69 4.77 -5.92 15.63
CA TYR A 69 3.94 -5.03 14.84
C TYR A 69 3.21 -5.84 13.77
N GLY A 70 1.89 -5.97 13.90
CA GLY A 70 1.07 -6.76 12.98
C GLY A 70 0.81 -6.06 11.65
N GLN A 71 1.01 -4.74 11.59
CA GLN A 71 0.46 -3.91 10.53
C GLN A 71 -1.03 -4.26 10.34
N MET A 72 -1.51 -4.36 9.11
CA MET A 72 -2.85 -4.88 8.78
C MET A 72 -2.71 -6.34 8.39
N THR A 73 -2.13 -6.61 7.20
CA THR A 73 -2.18 -7.95 6.59
C THR A 73 -0.95 -8.82 6.83
N ALA A 74 0.12 -8.26 7.42
CA ALA A 74 1.32 -9.01 7.74
C ALA A 74 1.07 -10.01 8.87
N GLY A 75 0.62 -9.52 10.03
CA GLY A 75 0.32 -10.35 11.20
C GLY A 75 -0.97 -11.17 11.09
N SER A 76 -1.79 -10.93 10.05
CA SER A 76 -3.05 -11.65 9.80
C SER A 76 -3.01 -12.52 8.53
N TRP A 77 -1.82 -12.72 7.94
CA TRP A 77 -1.53 -13.71 6.91
C TRP A 77 -2.39 -13.60 5.63
N ILE A 78 -2.61 -12.38 5.14
CA ILE A 78 -3.38 -12.14 3.90
C ILE A 78 -2.75 -11.08 2.98
N TYR A 79 -1.44 -10.88 3.14
CA TYR A 79 -0.64 -10.03 2.27
C TYR A 79 -0.36 -10.72 0.93
N ILE A 80 -0.63 -10.03 -0.18
CA ILE A 80 -0.52 -10.57 -1.55
C ILE A 80 0.47 -9.78 -2.41
N GLY A 81 1.51 -9.24 -1.77
CA GLY A 81 2.45 -8.32 -2.41
C GLY A 81 1.84 -6.94 -2.66
N SER A 82 2.48 -6.17 -3.54
CA SER A 82 2.07 -4.79 -3.87
C SER A 82 0.68 -4.73 -4.53
N GLN A 83 0.20 -5.87 -5.05
CA GLN A 83 -1.15 -5.96 -5.61
C GLN A 83 -2.23 -5.69 -4.56
N GLY A 84 -1.99 -5.91 -3.26
CA GLY A 84 -3.00 -5.73 -2.23
C GLY A 84 -3.58 -4.31 -2.17
N ILE A 85 -2.79 -3.29 -2.51
CA ILE A 85 -3.18 -1.88 -2.45
C ILE A 85 -3.34 -1.23 -3.82
N VAL A 86 -2.78 -1.82 -4.90
CA VAL A 86 -2.72 -1.16 -6.22
C VAL A 86 -4.09 -0.76 -6.76
N GLN A 87 -5.15 -1.53 -6.48
CA GLN A 87 -6.49 -1.10 -6.86
C GLN A 87 -6.98 0.10 -6.05
N GLY A 88 -6.76 0.13 -4.74
CA GLY A 88 -7.16 1.29 -3.92
C GLY A 88 -6.47 2.57 -4.38
N THR A 89 -5.20 2.46 -4.76
CA THR A 89 -4.43 3.58 -5.33
C THR A 89 -4.92 3.98 -6.71
N TYR A 90 -5.24 3.00 -7.56
CA TYR A 90 -5.87 3.25 -8.86
C TYR A 90 -7.23 3.95 -8.72
N GLU A 91 -8.12 3.46 -7.85
CA GLU A 91 -9.43 4.10 -7.59
C GLU A 91 -9.26 5.52 -7.05
N THR A 92 -8.25 5.76 -6.21
CA THR A 92 -7.95 7.10 -5.70
C THR A 92 -7.57 8.05 -6.84
N PHE A 93 -6.65 7.65 -7.72
CA PHE A 93 -6.22 8.50 -8.84
C PHE A 93 -7.32 8.70 -9.88
N VAL A 94 -8.11 7.65 -10.18
CA VAL A 94 -9.26 7.74 -11.08
C VAL A 94 -10.28 8.74 -10.53
N GLU A 95 -10.61 8.67 -9.25
CA GLU A 95 -11.58 9.57 -8.65
C GLU A 95 -11.05 11.01 -8.53
N ALA A 96 -9.78 11.20 -8.18
CA ALA A 96 -9.14 12.51 -8.24
C ALA A 96 -9.16 13.06 -9.68
N GLY A 97 -8.94 12.21 -10.69
CA GLY A 97 -9.05 12.57 -12.10
C GLY A 97 -10.45 13.01 -12.50
N ARG A 98 -11.50 12.32 -12.02
CA ARG A 98 -12.90 12.72 -12.23
C ARG A 98 -13.21 14.09 -11.62
N GLN A 99 -12.78 14.31 -10.39
CA GLN A 99 -13.11 15.55 -9.65
C GLN A 99 -12.35 16.77 -10.18
N HIS A 100 -11.10 16.60 -10.63
CA HIS A 100 -10.22 17.73 -10.97
C HIS A 100 -9.95 17.88 -12.47
N TYR A 101 -10.07 16.80 -13.25
CA TYR A 101 -9.64 16.75 -14.66
C TYR A 101 -10.68 16.12 -15.60
N GLY A 102 -11.95 16.06 -15.19
CA GLY A 102 -13.03 15.52 -16.02
C GLY A 102 -12.93 14.01 -16.30
N GLY A 103 -12.06 13.29 -15.57
CA GLY A 103 -11.87 11.84 -15.69
C GLY A 103 -10.81 11.42 -16.70
N ASP A 104 -10.19 12.36 -17.42
CA ASP A 104 -9.11 12.07 -18.37
C ASP A 104 -7.76 12.57 -17.82
N LEU A 105 -6.85 11.63 -17.59
CA LEU A 105 -5.51 11.90 -17.08
C LEU A 105 -4.44 11.88 -18.18
N THR A 106 -4.83 11.84 -19.45
CA THR A 106 -3.89 11.93 -20.58
C THR A 106 -3.09 13.23 -20.51
N GLY A 107 -1.77 13.12 -20.60
CA GLY A 107 -0.86 14.28 -20.49
C GLY A 107 -0.71 14.84 -19.08
N ARG A 108 -1.26 14.16 -18.06
CA ARG A 108 -1.14 14.53 -16.65
C ARG A 108 -0.08 13.69 -15.95
N TRP A 109 0.46 14.19 -14.85
CA TRP A 109 1.39 13.42 -14.02
C TRP A 109 1.23 13.62 -12.52
N VAL A 110 1.56 12.57 -11.77
CA VAL A 110 1.52 12.51 -10.31
C VAL A 110 2.94 12.61 -9.74
N LEU A 111 3.13 13.47 -8.74
CA LEU A 111 4.32 13.49 -7.89
C LEU A 111 4.03 12.74 -6.59
N THR A 112 4.92 11.80 -6.22
CA THR A 112 4.83 11.09 -4.93
C THR A 112 6.18 10.68 -4.37
N GLY A 113 6.20 10.28 -3.09
CA GLY A 113 7.34 9.67 -2.40
C GLY A 113 7.07 8.22 -1.96
N GLY A 114 8.15 7.42 -1.90
CA GLY A 114 8.16 6.06 -1.37
C GLY A 114 7.84 4.94 -2.38
N LEU A 115 8.78 4.02 -2.56
CA LEU A 115 8.67 2.80 -3.39
C LEU A 115 8.84 1.51 -2.57
N GLY A 116 8.39 1.56 -1.31
CA GLY A 116 8.30 0.40 -0.41
C GLY A 116 7.27 -0.65 -0.86
N GLY A 117 6.91 -1.60 0.02
CA GLY A 117 5.99 -2.69 -0.31
C GLY A 117 4.62 -2.22 -0.83
N MET A 118 4.07 -1.19 -0.19
CA MET A 118 2.81 -0.55 -0.56
C MET A 118 3.05 0.65 -1.50
N GLY A 119 4.01 1.52 -1.15
CA GLY A 119 4.50 2.65 -1.96
C GLY A 119 4.79 2.33 -3.42
N GLY A 120 5.35 1.14 -3.67
CA GLY A 120 5.67 0.66 -5.01
C GLY A 120 4.45 0.43 -5.91
N ALA A 121 3.22 0.46 -5.38
CA ALA A 121 2.00 0.37 -6.17
C ALA A 121 1.60 1.69 -6.85
N GLN A 122 2.06 2.82 -6.34
CA GLN A 122 1.68 4.15 -6.83
C GLN A 122 1.97 4.38 -8.32
N PRO A 123 3.18 4.04 -8.83
CA PRO A 123 3.51 4.37 -10.21
C PRO A 123 2.69 3.54 -11.20
N LEU A 124 2.50 2.23 -10.92
CA LEU A 124 1.62 1.40 -11.73
C LEU A 124 0.15 1.86 -11.67
N ALA A 125 -0.34 2.25 -10.49
CA ALA A 125 -1.71 2.73 -10.32
C ALA A 125 -1.96 4.03 -11.12
N ALA A 126 -1.03 4.98 -11.07
CA ALA A 126 -1.10 6.21 -11.86
C ALA A 126 -1.12 5.91 -13.37
N VAL A 127 -0.22 5.03 -13.83
CA VAL A 127 -0.17 4.62 -15.25
C VAL A 127 -1.45 3.89 -15.68
N MET A 128 -2.02 3.04 -14.83
CA MET A 128 -3.30 2.39 -15.10
C MET A 128 -4.47 3.38 -15.13
N ALA A 129 -4.40 4.46 -14.35
CA ALA A 129 -5.38 5.55 -14.38
C ALA A 129 -5.18 6.49 -15.58
N GLY A 130 -4.08 6.36 -16.34
CA GLY A 130 -3.78 7.15 -17.53
C GLY A 130 -2.80 8.32 -17.31
N ALA A 131 -2.26 8.48 -16.10
CA ALA A 131 -1.28 9.52 -15.78
C ALA A 131 0.16 9.00 -15.84
N CYS A 132 1.09 9.91 -16.13
CA CYS A 132 2.49 9.69 -15.79
C CYS A 132 2.72 9.75 -14.27
N CYS A 133 3.85 9.24 -13.78
CA CYS A 133 4.20 9.29 -12.35
C CYS A 133 5.70 9.50 -12.14
N LEU A 134 6.05 10.46 -11.28
CA LEU A 134 7.39 10.61 -10.72
C LEU A 134 7.32 10.21 -9.25
N ALA A 135 7.98 9.12 -8.89
CA ALA A 135 8.04 8.61 -7.53
C ALA A 135 9.45 8.72 -6.95
N VAL A 136 9.63 9.52 -5.91
CA VAL A 136 10.93 9.73 -5.25
C VAL A 136 11.19 8.60 -4.25
N GLU A 137 12.36 7.97 -4.31
CA GLU A 137 12.78 6.92 -3.39
C GLU A 137 14.25 7.07 -3.03
N CYS A 138 14.56 6.92 -1.75
CA CYS A 138 15.92 7.08 -1.23
C CYS A 138 16.76 5.80 -1.30
N ASN A 139 16.10 4.64 -1.34
CA ASN A 139 16.74 3.33 -1.38
C ASN A 139 16.78 2.78 -2.82
N PRO A 140 17.96 2.71 -3.47
CA PRO A 140 18.07 2.23 -4.85
C PRO A 140 17.55 0.80 -5.01
N ASP A 141 17.74 -0.07 -4.01
CA ASP A 141 17.24 -1.45 -4.04
C ASP A 141 15.71 -1.52 -4.19
N SER A 142 15.00 -0.52 -3.67
CA SER A 142 13.54 -0.45 -3.76
C SER A 142 13.10 -0.08 -5.17
N ILE A 143 13.79 0.86 -5.83
CA ILE A 143 13.56 1.21 -7.24
C ILE A 143 13.81 -0.02 -8.12
N ASP A 144 14.96 -0.68 -7.94
CA ASP A 144 15.36 -1.86 -8.72
C ASP A 144 14.38 -3.02 -8.54
N PHE A 145 13.84 -3.19 -7.32
CA PHE A 145 12.78 -4.16 -7.08
C PHE A 145 11.53 -3.84 -7.89
N ARG A 146 11.08 -2.57 -7.94
CA ARG A 146 9.87 -2.18 -8.69
C ARG A 146 10.04 -2.25 -10.20
N LEU A 147 11.23 -1.95 -10.72
CA LEU A 147 11.57 -2.20 -12.12
C LEU A 147 11.43 -3.70 -12.45
N ARG A 148 12.03 -4.59 -11.63
CA ARG A 148 11.95 -6.05 -11.83
C ARG A 148 10.52 -6.57 -11.77
N THR A 149 9.67 -6.02 -10.90
CA THR A 149 8.26 -6.38 -10.80
C THR A 149 7.36 -5.65 -11.80
N ARG A 150 7.90 -4.75 -12.63
CA ARG A 150 7.18 -3.92 -13.62
C ARG A 150 6.12 -3.00 -13.00
N TYR A 151 6.41 -2.50 -11.81
CA TYR A 151 5.60 -1.51 -11.11
C TYR A 151 6.11 -0.07 -11.33
N VAL A 152 7.35 0.06 -11.84
CA VAL A 152 7.99 1.28 -12.33
C VAL A 152 8.51 0.97 -13.73
N ASP A 153 8.43 1.92 -14.66
CA ASP A 153 8.87 1.72 -16.06
C ASP A 153 10.35 2.10 -16.24
N GLU A 154 10.76 3.27 -15.76
CA GLU A 154 12.13 3.79 -15.89
C GLU A 154 12.68 4.34 -14.56
N ARG A 155 13.99 4.57 -14.48
CA ARG A 155 14.68 5.15 -13.32
C ARG A 155 15.44 6.39 -13.77
N ALA A 156 15.48 7.39 -12.91
CA ALA A 156 16.35 8.56 -13.04
C ALA A 156 17.17 8.74 -11.77
N ASP A 157 18.40 9.25 -11.91
CA ASP A 157 19.28 9.54 -10.78
C ASP A 157 19.37 11.06 -10.49
N THR A 158 18.74 11.89 -11.32
CA THR A 158 18.64 13.35 -11.12
C THR A 158 17.23 13.86 -11.38
N LEU A 159 16.87 14.98 -10.72
CA LEU A 159 15.57 15.60 -10.92
C LEU A 159 15.38 16.10 -12.36
N ASP A 160 16.42 16.67 -12.97
CA ASP A 160 16.34 17.19 -14.35
C ASP A 160 16.01 16.07 -15.35
N GLU A 161 16.72 14.94 -15.27
CA GLU A 161 16.44 13.75 -16.08
C GLU A 161 14.99 13.25 -15.88
N ALA A 162 14.53 13.17 -14.62
CA ALA A 162 13.18 12.72 -14.32
C ALA A 162 12.12 13.67 -14.92
N LEU A 163 12.34 14.99 -14.85
CA LEU A 163 11.42 15.98 -15.41
C LEU A 163 11.41 15.97 -16.94
N GLU A 164 12.56 15.81 -17.59
CA GLU A 164 12.65 15.64 -19.05
C GLU A 164 11.88 14.41 -19.53
N MET A 165 11.96 13.29 -18.78
CA MET A 165 11.17 12.09 -19.07
C MET A 165 9.66 12.36 -18.96
N ILE A 166 9.22 12.99 -17.87
CA ILE A 166 7.82 13.32 -17.63
C ILE A 166 7.28 14.25 -18.72
N GLU A 167 8.00 15.32 -19.06
CA GLU A 167 7.60 16.27 -20.11
C GLU A 167 7.43 15.57 -21.46
N ARG A 168 8.41 14.74 -21.83
CA ARG A 168 8.36 13.97 -23.08
C ARG A 168 7.15 13.02 -23.14
N TRP A 169 6.87 12.28 -22.07
CA TRP A 169 5.75 11.32 -22.06
C TRP A 169 4.39 12.02 -22.03
N THR A 170 4.24 13.05 -21.20
CA THR A 170 3.01 13.82 -21.12
C THR A 170 2.69 14.54 -22.43
N ALA A 171 3.69 15.13 -23.10
CA ALA A 171 3.52 15.74 -24.43
C ALA A 171 3.12 14.72 -25.52
N ALA A 172 3.57 13.47 -25.38
CA ALA A 172 3.20 12.37 -26.28
C ALA A 172 1.85 11.71 -25.93
N GLY A 173 1.19 12.11 -24.85
CA GLY A 173 -0.03 11.45 -24.35
C GLY A 173 0.23 10.04 -23.82
N GLU A 174 1.47 9.71 -23.46
CA GLU A 174 1.84 8.43 -22.86
C GLU A 174 1.58 8.44 -21.34
N ALA A 175 1.31 7.26 -20.78
CA ALA A 175 1.24 7.04 -19.33
C ALA A 175 2.39 6.13 -18.92
N LYS A 176 3.42 6.71 -18.29
CA LYS A 176 4.65 6.04 -17.86
C LYS A 176 5.12 6.52 -16.50
N SER A 177 5.94 5.71 -15.85
CA SER A 177 6.43 5.97 -14.50
C SER A 177 7.96 6.01 -14.40
N VAL A 178 8.47 6.97 -13.65
CA VAL A 178 9.89 7.08 -13.31
C VAL A 178 10.09 7.02 -11.79
N GLY A 179 10.98 6.14 -11.36
CA GLY A 179 11.52 6.13 -9.99
C GLY A 179 12.75 7.04 -9.92
N LEU A 180 12.68 8.13 -9.16
CA LEU A 180 13.78 9.06 -8.96
C LEU A 180 14.55 8.70 -7.68
N LEU A 181 15.84 8.40 -7.80
CA LEU A 181 16.70 8.24 -6.62
C LEU A 181 16.91 9.59 -5.93
N GLY A 182 16.43 9.75 -4.70
CA GLY A 182 16.58 10.99 -3.94
C GLY A 182 15.85 10.99 -2.60
N ASN A 183 16.05 12.04 -1.82
CA ASN A 183 15.27 12.27 -0.60
C ASN A 183 14.00 13.07 -0.95
N ALA A 184 12.82 12.56 -0.56
CA ALA A 184 11.55 13.19 -0.89
C ALA A 184 11.44 14.63 -0.34
N ALA A 185 11.97 14.90 0.85
CA ALA A 185 11.93 16.25 1.43
C ALA A 185 12.76 17.26 0.61
N ASP A 186 13.89 16.83 0.03
CA ASP A 186 14.71 17.67 -0.84
C ASP A 186 14.03 17.88 -2.20
N VAL A 187 13.60 16.79 -2.84
CA VAL A 187 13.03 16.83 -4.19
C VAL A 187 11.72 17.61 -4.23
N PHE A 188 10.82 17.42 -3.26
CA PHE A 188 9.54 18.13 -3.24
C PHE A 188 9.74 19.62 -3.02
N ALA A 189 10.64 20.01 -2.12
CA ALA A 189 10.99 21.40 -1.89
C ALA A 189 11.58 22.05 -3.15
N GLU A 190 12.45 21.33 -3.85
CA GLU A 190 13.06 21.80 -5.11
C GLU A 190 12.02 21.96 -6.23
N ILE A 191 11.10 21.00 -6.41
CA ILE A 191 10.00 21.10 -7.37
C ILE A 191 9.13 22.33 -7.09
N ALA A 192 8.77 22.57 -5.82
CA ALA A 192 8.00 23.73 -5.41
C ALA A 192 8.77 25.04 -5.67
N ALA A 193 10.06 25.09 -5.32
CA ALA A 193 10.90 26.27 -5.53
C ALA A 193 11.08 26.63 -7.01
N ARG A 194 11.18 25.63 -7.89
CA ARG A 194 11.25 25.82 -9.35
C ARG A 194 9.90 26.19 -9.98
N GLY A 195 8.80 26.11 -9.24
CA GLY A 195 7.45 26.33 -9.78
C GLY A 195 7.03 25.26 -10.78
N VAL A 196 7.61 24.05 -10.70
CA VAL A 196 7.20 22.90 -11.50
C VAL A 196 5.84 22.42 -11.00
N ARG A 197 4.90 22.17 -11.92
CA ARG A 197 3.48 21.93 -11.60
C ARG A 197 3.08 20.49 -11.93
N PRO A 198 3.20 19.52 -11.00
CA PRO A 198 2.47 18.27 -11.10
C PRO A 198 0.96 18.50 -11.14
N ASP A 199 0.22 17.54 -11.69
CA ASP A 199 -1.24 17.58 -11.71
C ASP A 199 -1.84 16.95 -10.45
N MET A 200 -1.10 16.12 -9.72
CA MET A 200 -1.47 15.65 -8.38
C MET A 200 -0.23 15.46 -7.52
N VAL A 201 -0.36 15.69 -6.21
CA VAL A 201 0.71 15.49 -5.23
C VAL A 201 0.21 14.61 -4.09
N THR A 202 1.00 13.61 -3.72
CA THR A 202 0.73 12.74 -2.57
C THR A 202 2.04 12.21 -1.98
N ASP A 203 1.96 11.40 -0.93
CA ASP A 203 3.12 10.73 -0.36
C ASP A 203 2.76 9.36 0.24
N GLN A 204 3.66 8.39 0.08
CA GLN A 204 3.56 7.07 0.71
C GLN A 204 4.92 6.58 1.26
N THR A 205 5.79 7.51 1.67
CA THR A 205 6.91 7.14 2.56
C THR A 205 6.37 6.52 3.86
N SER A 206 7.20 5.79 4.60
CA SER A 206 6.79 5.17 5.86
C SER A 206 6.84 6.17 7.04
N ALA A 207 6.21 7.34 6.87
CA ALA A 207 6.20 8.42 7.87
C ALA A 207 5.60 8.03 9.23
N HIS A 208 4.79 6.96 9.27
CA HIS A 208 4.19 6.42 10.49
C HIS A 208 5.21 5.83 11.48
N ASP A 209 6.42 5.51 11.01
CA ASP A 209 7.55 5.06 11.84
C ASP A 209 8.76 5.97 11.55
N PRO A 210 8.92 7.08 12.27
CA PRO A 210 9.99 8.04 12.02
C PRO A 210 11.41 7.46 12.19
N VAL A 211 11.57 6.38 12.97
CA VAL A 211 12.89 5.77 13.19
C VAL A 211 13.26 4.90 12.00
N ASN A 212 12.36 4.01 11.57
CA ASN A 212 12.69 2.99 10.57
C ASN A 212 12.21 3.30 9.15
N GLY A 213 11.33 4.28 8.99
CA GLY A 213 10.55 4.46 7.77
C GLY A 213 10.85 5.72 6.94
N TYR A 214 11.60 6.69 7.46
CA TYR A 214 11.85 7.96 6.78
C TYR A 214 13.31 8.40 6.90
N LEU A 215 14.00 8.53 5.76
CA LEU A 215 15.40 8.98 5.71
C LEU A 215 15.48 10.48 6.01
N PRO A 216 16.21 10.92 7.07
CA PRO A 216 16.43 12.34 7.32
C PRO A 216 17.17 13.05 6.17
N GLN A 217 16.85 14.33 5.92
CA GLN A 217 17.56 15.16 4.95
C GLN A 217 19.05 15.25 5.27
N GLY A 218 19.89 15.23 4.22
CA GLY A 218 21.34 15.28 4.34
C GLY A 218 22.01 14.02 4.89
N TRP A 219 21.27 12.94 5.15
CA TRP A 219 21.82 11.67 5.62
C TRP A 219 21.88 10.66 4.48
N THR A 220 22.90 9.81 4.52
CA THR A 220 23.00 8.64 3.64
C THR A 220 22.21 7.45 4.20
N MET A 221 21.86 6.51 3.33
CA MET A 221 21.24 5.24 3.74
C MET A 221 22.10 4.45 4.73
N ALA A 222 23.43 4.53 4.62
CA ALA A 222 24.35 3.83 5.52
C ALA A 222 24.35 4.45 6.92
N GLU A 223 24.45 5.78 7.01
CA GLU A 223 24.38 6.51 8.28
C GLU A 223 23.04 6.30 8.98
N TRP A 224 21.93 6.35 8.22
CA TRP A 224 20.61 6.10 8.77
C TRP A 224 20.48 4.67 9.33
N LYS A 225 20.93 3.65 8.57
CA LYS A 225 20.93 2.26 9.04
C LYS A 225 21.69 2.11 10.36
N GLN A 226 22.88 2.70 10.47
CA GLN A 226 23.70 2.65 11.68
C GLN A 226 23.02 3.37 12.87
N LYS A 227 22.51 4.58 12.65
CA LYS A 227 21.96 5.40 13.74
C LYS A 227 20.63 4.91 14.28
N ARG A 228 19.86 4.13 13.52
CA ARG A 228 18.66 3.46 14.05
C ARG A 228 18.97 2.55 15.23
N GLU A 229 20.16 1.94 15.23
CA GLU A 229 20.60 1.05 16.32
C GLU A 229 21.28 1.85 17.44
N SER A 230 22.18 2.78 17.09
CA SER A 230 23.01 3.47 18.09
C SER A 230 22.33 4.65 18.77
N ASP A 231 21.45 5.38 18.08
CA ASP A 231 20.74 6.56 18.60
C ASP A 231 19.38 6.77 17.90
N PRO A 232 18.39 5.89 18.14
CA PRO A 232 17.08 5.97 17.51
C PRO A 232 16.33 7.27 17.81
N LYS A 233 16.61 7.93 18.94
CA LYS A 233 15.98 9.21 19.30
C LYS A 233 16.51 10.37 18.47
N ALA A 234 17.81 10.38 18.15
CA ALA A 234 18.34 11.34 17.19
C ALA A 234 17.77 11.10 15.77
N VAL A 235 17.58 9.84 15.37
CA VAL A 235 16.93 9.51 14.08
C VAL A 235 15.52 10.05 14.04
N GLU A 236 14.69 9.72 15.05
CA GLU A 236 13.32 10.18 15.15
C GLU A 236 13.24 11.71 15.01
N LYS A 237 14.02 12.44 15.80
CA LYS A 237 14.05 13.91 15.75
C LYS A 237 14.41 14.45 14.35
N ALA A 238 15.43 13.88 13.72
CA ALA A 238 15.88 14.33 12.41
C ALA A 238 14.88 13.99 11.28
N ALA A 239 14.26 12.81 11.36
CA ALA A 239 13.24 12.37 10.42
C ALA A 239 11.99 13.24 10.49
N ARG A 240 11.47 13.52 11.70
CA ARG A 240 10.30 14.38 11.90
C ARG A 240 10.53 15.80 11.37
N ALA A 241 11.71 16.38 11.65
CA ALA A 241 12.10 17.67 11.09
C ALA A 241 12.11 17.68 9.54
N SER A 242 12.54 16.58 8.92
CA SER A 242 12.54 16.41 7.46
C SER A 242 11.12 16.24 6.90
N MET A 243 10.24 15.51 7.59
CA MET A 243 8.83 15.40 7.20
C MET A 243 8.12 16.75 7.25
N ARG A 244 8.45 17.62 8.20
CA ARG A 244 7.92 19.00 8.23
C ARG A 244 8.27 19.77 6.95
N VAL A 245 9.51 19.68 6.47
CA VAL A 245 9.95 20.32 5.22
C VAL A 245 9.19 19.74 4.03
N HIS A 246 9.04 18.41 3.97
CA HIS A 246 8.29 17.73 2.93
C HIS A 246 6.82 18.19 2.89
N VAL A 247 6.13 18.21 4.03
CA VAL A 247 4.72 18.64 4.11
C VAL A 247 4.56 20.12 3.75
N GLN A 248 5.50 20.98 4.14
CA GLN A 248 5.51 22.38 3.71
C GLN A 248 5.55 22.49 2.18
N ALA A 249 6.41 21.71 1.51
CA ALA A 249 6.46 21.70 0.05
C ALA A 249 5.15 21.20 -0.59
N MET A 250 4.50 20.17 -0.01
CA MET A 250 3.18 19.71 -0.46
C MET A 250 2.11 20.81 -0.35
N ILE A 251 2.15 21.61 0.72
CA ILE A 251 1.26 22.77 0.91
C ILE A 251 1.57 23.87 -0.10
N ASP A 252 2.84 24.15 -0.37
CA ASP A 252 3.21 25.17 -1.34
C ASP A 252 2.77 24.80 -2.76
N LEU A 253 2.85 23.51 -3.13
CA LEU A 253 2.26 22.98 -4.36
C LEU A 253 0.73 23.07 -4.34
N GLN A 254 0.08 22.78 -3.21
CA GLN A 254 -1.37 22.95 -3.07
C GLN A 254 -1.81 24.41 -3.29
N LYS A 255 -1.05 25.39 -2.77
CA LYS A 255 -1.32 26.83 -2.97
C LYS A 255 -1.18 27.26 -4.43
N MET A 256 -0.47 26.50 -5.26
CA MET A 256 -0.45 26.68 -6.70
C MET A 256 -1.74 26.21 -7.38
N GLY A 257 -2.68 25.59 -6.64
CA GLY A 257 -3.93 25.03 -7.15
C GLY A 257 -3.83 23.56 -7.55
N ILE A 258 -2.78 22.86 -7.10
CA ILE A 258 -2.56 21.44 -7.41
C ILE A 258 -3.35 20.58 -6.42
N PRO A 259 -4.14 19.59 -6.87
CA PRO A 259 -4.74 18.58 -6.01
C PRO A 259 -3.68 17.84 -5.18
N THR A 260 -3.63 18.16 -3.89
CA THR A 260 -2.70 17.55 -2.92
C THR A 260 -3.50 16.76 -1.89
N PHE A 261 -3.04 15.56 -1.54
CA PHE A 261 -3.70 14.73 -0.54
C PHE A 261 -2.73 13.82 0.20
N ASP A 262 -3.11 13.42 1.41
CA ASP A 262 -2.39 12.45 2.23
C ASP A 262 -2.88 11.03 1.93
N TYR A 263 -1.93 10.10 1.79
CA TYR A 263 -2.20 8.70 1.45
C TYR A 263 -2.07 7.75 2.64
N GLY A 264 -2.46 8.20 3.84
CA GLY A 264 -2.65 7.33 5.00
C GLY A 264 -1.36 6.87 5.69
N ASN A 265 -0.27 7.63 5.57
CA ASN A 265 0.99 7.36 6.26
C ASN A 265 1.25 8.25 7.49
N ASN A 266 0.28 9.10 7.85
CA ASN A 266 0.32 9.99 9.01
C ASN A 266 1.32 11.15 8.93
N ILE A 267 1.88 11.45 7.75
CA ILE A 267 2.92 12.48 7.59
C ILE A 267 2.45 13.88 8.04
N ARG A 268 1.17 14.21 7.82
CA ARG A 268 0.58 15.48 8.28
C ARG A 268 0.59 15.63 9.79
N GLN A 269 0.28 14.57 10.54
CA GLN A 269 0.33 14.62 12.00
C GLN A 269 1.75 14.83 12.49
N VAL A 270 2.73 14.14 11.88
CA VAL A 270 4.14 14.32 12.25
C VAL A 270 4.58 15.77 12.01
N ALA A 271 4.21 16.36 10.88
CA ALA A 271 4.53 17.75 10.59
C ALA A 271 3.82 18.74 11.55
N LEU A 272 2.56 18.47 11.92
CA LEU A 272 1.83 19.27 12.92
C LEU A 272 2.52 19.24 14.27
N ASP A 273 2.93 18.06 14.74
CA ASP A 273 3.66 17.89 15.99
C ASP A 273 5.02 18.63 16.00
N GLU A 274 5.62 18.83 14.81
CA GLU A 274 6.82 19.65 14.61
C GLU A 274 6.51 21.15 14.38
N GLY A 275 5.29 21.58 14.69
CA GLY A 275 4.87 22.99 14.68
C GLY A 275 4.42 23.53 13.33
N LEU A 276 4.13 22.69 12.34
CA LEU A 276 3.49 23.14 11.09
C LEU A 276 1.97 23.21 11.29
N GLU A 277 1.48 24.34 11.80
CA GLU A 277 0.07 24.54 12.19
C GLU A 277 -0.93 24.20 11.08
N ASN A 278 -0.54 24.41 9.83
CA ASN A 278 -1.38 24.23 8.66
C ASN A 278 -1.10 22.89 7.92
N ALA A 279 -0.48 21.92 8.58
CA ALA A 279 -0.19 20.58 8.03
C ALA A 279 -1.43 19.83 7.52
N PHE A 280 -2.63 20.18 7.99
CA PHE A 280 -3.89 19.57 7.60
C PHE A 280 -4.69 20.35 6.54
N ASP A 281 -4.09 21.37 5.91
CA ASP A 281 -4.71 22.15 4.82
C ASP A 281 -5.08 21.29 3.61
N PHE A 282 -4.43 20.14 3.41
CA PHE A 282 -4.81 19.14 2.42
C PHE A 282 -5.48 17.90 3.06
N PRO A 283 -6.50 17.33 2.40
CA PRO A 283 -7.30 16.25 2.96
C PRO A 283 -6.57 14.89 2.92
N GLY A 284 -7.10 13.92 3.66
CA GLY A 284 -6.75 12.52 3.43
C GLY A 284 -7.51 11.95 2.23
N PHE A 285 -6.93 10.96 1.55
CA PHE A 285 -7.55 10.35 0.37
C PHE A 285 -8.91 9.70 0.66
N VAL A 286 -9.14 9.19 1.88
CA VAL A 286 -10.43 8.57 2.24
C VAL A 286 -11.58 9.57 2.21
N PRO A 287 -11.57 10.67 2.99
CA PRO A 287 -12.63 11.67 2.90
C PRO A 287 -12.74 12.34 1.53
N ALA A 288 -11.62 12.51 0.81
CA ALA A 288 -11.60 13.17 -0.49
C ALA A 288 -12.20 12.31 -1.63
N TYR A 289 -11.84 11.02 -1.68
CA TYR A 289 -12.07 10.21 -2.87
C TYR A 289 -12.73 8.85 -2.57
N ILE A 290 -12.32 8.16 -1.51
CA ILE A 290 -12.69 6.73 -1.33
C ILE A 290 -13.98 6.52 -0.52
N ARG A 291 -14.37 7.44 0.36
CA ARG A 291 -15.54 7.26 1.24
C ARG A 291 -16.84 6.89 0.51
N PRO A 292 -17.17 7.45 -0.67
CA PRO A 292 -18.36 7.04 -1.43
C PRO A 292 -18.37 5.55 -1.81
N LEU A 293 -17.20 4.93 -2.04
CA LEU A 293 -17.07 3.49 -2.27
C LEU A 293 -17.40 2.71 -0.98
N PHE A 294 -16.85 3.15 0.15
CA PHE A 294 -17.11 2.54 1.46
C PHE A 294 -18.59 2.58 1.87
N CYS A 295 -19.31 3.65 1.53
CA CYS A 295 -20.76 3.75 1.79
C CYS A 295 -21.58 2.66 1.09
N ARG A 296 -21.06 2.05 0.02
CA ARG A 296 -21.69 0.92 -0.70
C ARG A 296 -21.11 -0.44 -0.29
N GLY A 297 -20.27 -0.47 0.74
CA GLY A 297 -19.54 -1.65 1.17
C GLY A 297 -18.46 -2.09 0.19
N VAL A 298 -18.08 -1.25 -0.78
CA VAL A 298 -16.97 -1.52 -1.70
C VAL A 298 -15.66 -1.36 -0.95
N GLY A 299 -14.66 -2.19 -1.26
CA GLY A 299 -13.36 -2.14 -0.57
C GLY A 299 -12.44 -3.25 -1.04
N PRO A 300 -11.25 -3.41 -0.43
CA PRO A 300 -10.14 -4.22 -0.93
C PRO A 300 -10.34 -5.74 -0.79
N PHE A 301 -11.43 -6.26 -1.35
CA PHE A 301 -11.73 -7.68 -1.44
C PHE A 301 -10.70 -8.38 -2.33
N ARG A 302 -10.17 -9.50 -1.84
CA ARG A 302 -9.12 -10.27 -2.51
C ARG A 302 -9.30 -11.76 -2.34
N TRP A 303 -8.67 -12.52 -3.23
CA TRP A 303 -8.59 -13.97 -3.10
C TRP A 303 -7.24 -14.52 -3.56
N VAL A 304 -6.92 -15.72 -3.09
CA VAL A 304 -5.63 -16.40 -3.29
C VAL A 304 -5.87 -17.85 -3.69
N ALA A 305 -5.23 -18.28 -4.78
CA ALA A 305 -5.30 -19.67 -5.24
C ALA A 305 -4.27 -20.53 -4.51
N LEU A 306 -4.71 -21.43 -3.62
CA LEU A 306 -3.81 -22.31 -2.86
C LEU A 306 -3.12 -23.37 -3.73
N SER A 307 -3.59 -23.57 -4.97
CA SER A 307 -2.96 -24.45 -5.96
C SER A 307 -1.59 -23.94 -6.41
N GLY A 308 -1.32 -22.65 -6.28
CA GLY A 308 -0.17 -21.99 -6.89
C GLY A 308 -0.30 -21.78 -8.40
N ASP A 309 -1.43 -22.17 -9.02
CA ASP A 309 -1.62 -22.07 -10.46
C ASP A 309 -2.29 -20.74 -10.87
N PRO A 310 -1.65 -19.91 -11.71
CA PRO A 310 -2.22 -18.64 -12.16
C PRO A 310 -3.52 -18.80 -12.95
N GLU A 311 -3.76 -19.95 -13.58
CA GLU A 311 -4.98 -20.22 -14.33
C GLU A 311 -6.23 -20.22 -13.43
N ASP A 312 -6.10 -20.59 -12.15
CA ASP A 312 -7.21 -20.51 -11.20
C ASP A 312 -7.63 -19.04 -10.97
N ILE A 313 -6.68 -18.10 -10.99
CA ILE A 313 -6.98 -16.67 -10.94
C ILE A 313 -7.65 -16.20 -12.23
N TYR A 314 -7.19 -16.64 -13.40
CA TYR A 314 -7.82 -16.22 -14.66
C TYR A 314 -9.25 -16.75 -14.81
N ARG A 315 -9.53 -17.95 -14.30
CA ARG A 315 -10.88 -18.51 -14.25
C ARG A 315 -11.78 -17.74 -13.29
N THR A 316 -11.27 -17.34 -12.14
CA THR A 316 -12.02 -16.50 -11.19
C THR A 316 -12.24 -15.10 -11.75
N ASP A 317 -11.26 -14.47 -12.39
CA ASP A 317 -11.41 -13.19 -13.11
C ASP A 317 -12.56 -13.26 -14.13
N ALA A 318 -12.55 -14.29 -15.01
CA ALA A 318 -13.60 -14.49 -16.01
C ALA A 318 -14.97 -14.68 -15.35
N ARG A 319 -15.03 -15.34 -14.19
CA ARG A 319 -16.28 -15.58 -13.50
C ARG A 319 -16.82 -14.33 -12.80
N VAL A 320 -15.97 -13.48 -12.26
CA VAL A 320 -16.38 -12.17 -11.73
C VAL A 320 -16.99 -11.32 -12.85
N LYS A 321 -16.39 -11.28 -14.05
CA LYS A 321 -16.97 -10.57 -15.21
C LYS A 321 -18.35 -11.09 -15.60
N GLN A 322 -18.58 -12.40 -15.51
CA GLN A 322 -19.90 -12.99 -15.78
C GLN A 322 -20.94 -12.67 -14.70
N LEU A 323 -20.51 -12.50 -13.44
CA LEU A 323 -21.39 -12.16 -12.33
C LEU A 323 -21.78 -10.68 -12.33
N ILE A 324 -20.89 -9.81 -12.82
CA ILE A 324 -21.06 -8.36 -12.85
C ILE A 324 -20.88 -7.88 -14.30
N PRO A 325 -21.80 -8.21 -15.21
CA PRO A 325 -21.62 -8.00 -16.66
C PRO A 325 -21.63 -6.52 -17.07
N ASP A 326 -22.33 -5.67 -16.32
CA ASP A 326 -22.61 -4.28 -16.71
C ASP A 326 -21.63 -3.27 -16.10
N ASP A 327 -20.57 -3.72 -15.41
CA ASP A 327 -19.54 -2.85 -14.83
C ASP A 327 -18.29 -2.80 -15.72
N ALA A 328 -18.28 -1.88 -16.68
CA ALA A 328 -17.15 -1.68 -17.58
C ALA A 328 -15.85 -1.31 -16.86
N HIS A 329 -15.93 -0.60 -15.73
CA HIS A 329 -14.76 -0.19 -14.94
C HIS A 329 -14.11 -1.40 -14.27
N LEU A 330 -14.91 -2.28 -13.67
CA LEU A 330 -14.46 -3.55 -13.11
C LEU A 330 -13.83 -4.45 -14.17
N HIS A 331 -14.42 -4.52 -15.37
CA HIS A 331 -13.89 -5.35 -16.45
C HIS A 331 -12.53 -4.83 -16.92
N ASN A 332 -12.42 -3.50 -17.11
CA ASN A 332 -11.16 -2.85 -17.45
C ASN A 332 -10.10 -3.07 -16.36
N TRP A 333 -10.47 -2.96 -15.09
CA TRP A 333 -9.61 -3.29 -13.96
C TRP A 333 -9.02 -4.70 -14.09
N LEU A 334 -9.87 -5.72 -14.28
CA LEU A 334 -9.42 -7.11 -14.41
C LEU A 334 -8.54 -7.33 -15.65
N ASP A 335 -8.84 -6.68 -16.78
CA ASP A 335 -8.03 -6.77 -18.00
C ASP A 335 -6.66 -6.11 -17.84
N MET A 336 -6.60 -4.97 -17.17
CA MET A 336 -5.32 -4.32 -16.84
C MET A 336 -4.55 -5.12 -15.81
N ALA A 337 -5.21 -5.63 -14.77
CA ALA A 337 -4.59 -6.44 -13.74
C ALA A 337 -3.96 -7.71 -14.34
N ARG A 338 -4.62 -8.37 -15.30
CA ARG A 338 -4.05 -9.52 -16.03
C ARG A 338 -2.83 -9.14 -16.88
N ARG A 339 -2.85 -7.99 -17.55
CA ARG A 339 -1.78 -7.57 -18.47
C ARG A 339 -0.56 -7.00 -17.74
N ARG A 340 -0.77 -6.23 -16.67
CA ARG A 340 0.25 -5.41 -16.02
C ARG A 340 0.78 -6.03 -14.72
N ILE A 341 -0.07 -6.68 -13.93
CA ILE A 341 0.33 -7.17 -12.60
C ILE A 341 0.95 -8.57 -12.72
N ARG A 342 2.21 -8.69 -12.30
CA ARG A 342 2.86 -9.99 -12.08
C ARG A 342 2.48 -10.53 -10.70
N PHE A 343 2.14 -11.82 -10.63
CA PHE A 343 1.92 -12.49 -9.35
C PHE A 343 3.20 -12.56 -8.51
N GLN A 344 3.04 -12.53 -7.19
CA GLN A 344 4.10 -12.60 -6.20
C GLN A 344 3.74 -13.70 -5.19
N GLY A 345 4.47 -14.82 -5.18
CA GLY A 345 4.09 -15.99 -4.37
C GLY A 345 2.89 -16.71 -4.97
N LEU A 346 1.92 -17.10 -4.12
CA LEU A 346 0.67 -17.69 -4.60
C LEU A 346 -0.09 -16.69 -5.49
N PRO A 347 -0.59 -17.11 -6.67
CA PRO A 347 -1.43 -16.27 -7.50
C PRO A 347 -2.63 -15.76 -6.71
N ALA A 348 -2.82 -14.44 -6.76
CA ALA A 348 -3.84 -13.74 -6.00
C ALA A 348 -4.40 -12.60 -6.84
N ARG A 349 -5.61 -12.16 -6.51
CA ARG A 349 -6.27 -11.03 -7.17
C ARG A 349 -6.88 -10.11 -6.13
N ILE A 350 -6.70 -8.81 -6.33
CA ILE A 350 -7.50 -7.76 -5.70
C ILE A 350 -8.63 -7.36 -6.68
N CYS A 351 -9.85 -7.23 -6.19
CA CYS A 351 -10.98 -6.73 -6.95
C CYS A 351 -11.96 -6.06 -5.99
N TRP A 352 -12.07 -4.73 -6.07
CA TRP A 352 -12.96 -3.97 -5.20
C TRP A 352 -14.41 -4.21 -5.59
N VAL A 353 -15.12 -4.93 -4.71
CA VAL A 353 -16.55 -5.25 -4.85
C VAL A 353 -17.30 -4.94 -3.56
N GLY A 354 -18.58 -4.63 -3.71
CA GLY A 354 -19.47 -4.09 -2.70
C GLY A 354 -20.26 -5.11 -1.88
N TYR A 355 -21.18 -4.57 -1.09
CA TYR A 355 -22.24 -5.38 -0.50
C TYR A 355 -23.06 -6.08 -1.60
N GLY A 356 -23.49 -7.31 -1.35
CA GLY A 356 -24.14 -8.14 -2.37
C GLY A 356 -23.15 -8.86 -3.29
N GLU A 357 -22.19 -8.16 -3.88
CA GLU A 357 -21.26 -8.76 -4.85
C GLU A 357 -20.27 -9.74 -4.20
N ARG A 358 -19.78 -9.43 -2.99
CA ARG A 358 -18.79 -10.28 -2.27
C ARG A 358 -19.28 -11.71 -2.03
N HIS A 359 -20.51 -11.87 -1.53
CA HIS A 359 -21.03 -13.19 -1.20
C HIS A 359 -21.34 -14.00 -2.47
N LEU A 360 -21.82 -13.34 -3.54
CA LEU A 360 -22.04 -13.98 -4.84
C LEU A 360 -20.72 -14.48 -5.45
N ALA A 361 -19.67 -13.65 -5.40
CA ALA A 361 -18.33 -14.07 -5.83
C ALA A 361 -17.81 -15.24 -4.99
N GLY A 362 -17.95 -15.17 -3.66
CA GLY A 362 -17.50 -16.24 -2.76
C GLY A 362 -18.20 -17.58 -2.99
N LEU A 363 -19.53 -17.58 -3.10
CA LEU A 363 -20.31 -18.78 -3.45
C LEU A 363 -19.86 -19.37 -4.78
N LYS A 364 -19.62 -18.50 -5.76
CA LYS A 364 -19.22 -18.94 -7.09
C LYS A 364 -17.81 -19.50 -7.13
N PHE A 365 -16.87 -18.94 -6.37
CA PHE A 365 -15.53 -19.52 -6.24
C PHE A 365 -15.61 -20.90 -5.57
N ASN A 366 -16.47 -21.06 -4.57
CA ASN A 366 -16.70 -22.36 -3.94
C ASN A 366 -17.30 -23.39 -4.90
N GLU A 367 -18.23 -23.00 -5.78
CA GLU A 367 -18.73 -23.88 -6.86
C GLU A 367 -17.63 -24.27 -7.86
N LEU A 368 -16.71 -23.37 -8.19
CA LEU A 368 -15.58 -23.69 -9.05
C LEU A 368 -14.65 -24.72 -8.41
N VAL A 369 -14.42 -24.62 -7.08
CA VAL A 369 -13.66 -25.61 -6.32
C VAL A 369 -14.39 -26.96 -6.32
N ALA A 370 -15.67 -26.98 -5.96
CA ALA A 370 -16.47 -28.21 -5.88
C ALA A 370 -16.59 -28.93 -7.24
N SER A 371 -16.62 -28.18 -8.34
CA SER A 371 -16.67 -28.74 -9.70
C SER A 371 -15.31 -29.12 -10.29
N GLY A 372 -14.20 -28.88 -9.57
CA GLY A 372 -12.84 -29.12 -10.08
C GLY A 372 -12.40 -28.16 -11.20
N LYS A 373 -13.16 -27.08 -11.44
CA LYS A 373 -12.81 -26.04 -12.41
C LYS A 373 -11.69 -25.13 -11.92
N VAL A 374 -11.39 -25.13 -10.63
CA VAL A 374 -10.10 -24.66 -10.10
C VAL A 374 -9.41 -25.80 -9.38
N LYS A 375 -8.07 -25.78 -9.32
CA LYS A 375 -7.28 -26.95 -8.93
C LYS A 375 -7.23 -27.23 -7.43
N ALA A 376 -7.48 -26.21 -6.60
CA ALA A 376 -7.45 -26.30 -5.15
C ALA A 376 -8.40 -25.26 -4.52
N PRO A 377 -8.61 -25.30 -3.20
CA PRO A 377 -9.39 -24.28 -2.50
C PRO A 377 -8.83 -22.86 -2.69
N ILE A 378 -9.72 -21.87 -2.61
CA ILE A 378 -9.41 -20.45 -2.74
C ILE A 378 -9.60 -19.78 -1.37
N VAL A 379 -8.58 -19.08 -0.89
CA VAL A 379 -8.72 -18.22 0.30
C VAL A 379 -9.35 -16.91 -0.15
N ILE A 380 -10.35 -16.42 0.61
CA ILE A 380 -10.97 -15.11 0.40
C ILE A 380 -10.65 -14.24 1.61
N GLY A 381 -10.27 -12.99 1.36
CA GLY A 381 -9.93 -12.05 2.42
C GLY A 381 -10.00 -10.61 1.95
N ARG A 382 -9.33 -9.72 2.70
CA ARG A 382 -9.28 -8.28 2.44
C ARG A 382 -8.15 -7.63 3.22
N ASP A 383 -7.89 -6.36 2.92
CA ASP A 383 -7.21 -5.48 3.88
C ASP A 383 -8.10 -5.18 5.09
N HIS A 384 -7.52 -4.65 6.17
CA HIS A 384 -8.22 -4.42 7.45
C HIS A 384 -9.27 -3.31 7.39
#